data_AF-A0A2R6MPW9-F1
#
_entry.id   AF-A0A2R6MPW9-F1
#
_cell.length_a   1.000
_cell.length_b   1.000
_cell.length_c   1.000
_cell.angle_alpha   90.00
_cell.angle_beta   90.00
_cell.angle_gamma   90.00
#
_symmetry.space_group_name_H-M   'P 1'
#
loop_
_entity.id
_entity.type
_entity.pdbx_description
1 polymer ?
#
loop_
_entity_poly.entity_id
_entity_poly.type
_entity_poly.pdbx_seq_one_letter_code
_entity_poly.pdbx_strand_id
1 'polypeptide(L)'
;LFVTFLVLYLYRVSLEGPTPFPGPDPVYRFVYLPLLAVHILLAIVCIPLLYYVLLLAVTHDVADIPETPHPRVGRVAATLWLVSFALGLVVYALLYVVY
;
A
#
# COMPACT_ATOMS: atom_id res chain seq x y z
N LEU A 1 7.79 -2.88 -9.86
CA LEU A 1 6.87 -3.87 -9.26
C LEU A 1 5.66 -3.21 -8.59
N PHE A 2 5.83 -2.41 -7.52
CA PHE A 2 4.69 -1.80 -6.80
C PHE A 2 3.84 -0.83 -7.63
N VAL A 3 4.47 0.19 -8.25
CA VAL A 3 3.74 1.18 -9.07
C VAL A 3 2.99 0.48 -10.21
N THR A 4 3.63 -0.51 -10.85
CA THR A 4 3.00 -1.36 -11.87
C THR A 4 1.77 -2.07 -11.33
N PHE A 5 1.85 -2.71 -10.15
CA PHE A 5 0.71 -3.35 -9.50
C PHE A 5 -0.41 -2.35 -9.22
N LEU A 6 -0.09 -1.19 -8.65
CA LEU A 6 -1.09 -0.16 -8.33
C LEU A 6 -1.80 0.34 -9.58
N VAL A 7 -1.06 0.64 -10.65
CA VAL A 7 -1.63 1.09 -11.92
C VAL A 7 -2.54 0.03 -12.53
N LEU A 8 -2.08 -1.22 -12.61
CA LEU A 8 -2.89 -2.32 -13.15
C LEU A 8 -4.13 -2.58 -12.30
N TYR A 9 -4.02 -2.51 -10.98
CA TYR A 9 -5.15 -2.67 -10.06
C TYR A 9 -6.19 -1.56 -10.25
N LEU A 10 -5.77 -0.29 -10.27
CA LEU A 10 -6.68 0.83 -10.49
C LEU A 10 -7.33 0.78 -11.88
N TYR A 11 -6.58 0.37 -12.90
CA TYR A 11 -7.09 0.15 -14.24
C TYR A 11 -8.15 -0.96 -14.28
N ARG A 12 -7.90 -2.09 -13.62
CA ARG A 12 -8.89 -3.17 -13.51
C ARG A 12 -10.14 -2.72 -12.76
N VAL A 13 -9.97 -2.00 -11.64
CA VAL A 13 -11.09 -1.49 -10.83
C VAL A 13 -11.90 -0.43 -11.59
N SER A 14 -11.30 0.38 -12.45
CA SER A 14 -12.05 1.34 -13.27
C SER A 14 -12.90 0.68 -14.36
N LEU A 15 -12.54 -0.54 -14.79
CA LEU A 15 -13.29 -1.31 -15.79
C LEU A 15 -14.36 -2.21 -15.15
N GLU A 16 -14.01 -2.96 -14.11
CA GLU A 16 -14.86 -4.02 -13.54
C GLU A 16 -15.47 -3.63 -12.18
N GLY A 17 -15.01 -2.56 -11.56
CA GLY A 17 -15.32 -2.22 -10.17
C GLY A 17 -14.55 -3.08 -9.15
N PRO A 18 -14.73 -2.81 -7.84
CA PRO A 18 -14.20 -3.65 -6.78
C PRO A 18 -14.83 -5.05 -6.78
N THR A 19 -14.03 -6.08 -6.51
CA THR A 19 -14.56 -7.45 -6.34
C THR A 19 -15.44 -7.51 -5.09
N PRO A 20 -16.70 -7.98 -5.20
CA PRO A 20 -17.55 -8.18 -4.03
C PRO A 20 -16.98 -9.30 -3.15
N PHE A 21 -17.07 -9.15 -1.83
CA PHE A 21 -16.59 -10.15 -0.89
C PHE A 21 -17.54 -11.37 -0.87
N PRO A 22 -17.05 -12.61 -1.14
CA PRO A 22 -17.91 -13.79 -1.27
C PRO A 22 -18.25 -14.47 0.07
N GLY A 23 -17.57 -14.11 1.16
CA GLY A 23 -17.73 -14.73 2.48
C GLY A 23 -18.93 -14.21 3.30
N PRO A 24 -19.13 -14.76 4.50
CA PRO A 24 -20.24 -14.40 5.38
C PRO A 24 -20.23 -12.92 5.77
N ASP A 25 -21.43 -12.35 5.90
CA ASP A 25 -21.64 -10.93 6.23
C ASP A 25 -20.96 -10.46 7.53
N PRO A 26 -20.89 -11.25 8.64
CA PRO A 26 -20.12 -10.85 9.80
C PRO A 26 -18.62 -10.66 9.51
N VAL A 27 -18.03 -11.54 8.69
CA VAL A 27 -16.61 -11.45 8.31
C VAL A 27 -16.39 -10.25 7.39
N TYR A 28 -17.31 -10.01 6.47
CA TYR A 28 -17.30 -8.83 5.62
C TYR A 28 -17.23 -7.53 6.45
N ARG A 29 -18.18 -7.35 7.38
CA ARG A 29 -18.33 -6.09 8.12
C ARG A 29 -17.27 -5.86 9.18
N PHE A 30 -16.89 -6.92 9.92
CA PHE A 30 -16.06 -6.76 11.11
C PHE A 30 -14.59 -7.12 10.89
N VAL A 31 -14.24 -7.77 9.78
CA VAL A 31 -12.86 -8.17 9.47
C VAL A 31 -12.40 -7.56 8.16
N TYR A 32 -13.09 -7.88 7.05
CA TYR A 32 -12.67 -7.46 5.72
C TYR A 32 -12.69 -5.94 5.55
N LEU A 33 -13.80 -5.27 5.86
CA LEU A 33 -13.92 -3.82 5.69
C LEU A 33 -12.92 -3.02 6.55
N PRO A 34 -12.74 -3.30 7.86
CA PRO A 34 -11.72 -2.62 8.66
C PRO A 34 -10.30 -2.85 8.14
N LEU A 35 -9.93 -4.09 7.78
CA LEU A 35 -8.61 -4.39 7.22
C LEU A 35 -8.38 -3.66 5.89
N LEU A 36 -9.38 -3.68 5.01
CA LEU A 36 -9.32 -2.99 3.73
C LEU A 36 -9.19 -1.48 3.92
N ALA A 37 -9.96 -0.89 4.84
CA ALA A 37 -9.89 0.54 5.14
C ALA A 37 -8.50 0.93 5.66
N VAL A 38 -7.96 0.20 6.63
CA VAL A 38 -6.61 0.45 7.16
C VAL A 38 -5.55 0.28 6.06
N HIS A 39 -5.64 -0.77 5.25
CA HIS A 39 -4.74 -0.99 4.13
C HIS A 39 -4.72 0.20 3.15
N ILE A 40 -5.91 0.66 2.72
CA ILE A 40 -6.06 1.77 1.78
C ILE A 40 -5.52 3.07 2.40
N LEU A 41 -5.85 3.37 3.66
CA LEU A 41 -5.35 4.56 4.34
C LEU A 41 -3.82 4.56 4.43
N LEU A 42 -3.22 3.42 4.82
CA LEU A 42 -1.77 3.27 4.85
C LEU A 42 -1.16 3.41 3.44
N ALA A 43 -1.80 2.85 2.41
CA ALA A 43 -1.35 2.99 1.03
C ALA A 43 -1.35 4.46 0.58
N ILE A 44 -2.42 5.22 0.89
CA ILE A 44 -2.52 6.65 0.59
C ILE A 44 -1.41 7.43 1.31
N VAL A 45 -1.16 7.16 2.59
CA VAL A 45 -0.09 7.82 3.38
C VAL A 45 1.31 7.47 2.84
N CYS A 46 1.50 6.26 2.33
CA CYS A 46 2.79 5.85 1.75
C CYS A 46 3.12 6.62 0.46
N ILE A 47 2.14 7.06 -0.33
CA ILE A 47 2.38 7.77 -1.59
C ILE A 47 3.23 9.05 -1.41
N PRO A 48 2.83 10.04 -0.57
CA PRO A 48 3.64 11.25 -0.38
C PRO A 48 4.98 10.96 0.30
N LEU A 49 5.04 9.98 1.21
CA LEU A 49 6.30 9.59 1.86
C LEU A 49 7.30 9.00 0.87
N LEU A 50 6.86 8.07 0.03
CA LEU A 50 7.69 7.47 -1.01
C LEU A 50 8.10 8.53 -2.03
N TYR A 51 7.17 9.39 -2.45
CA TYR A 51 7.50 10.51 -3.34
C TYR A 51 8.59 11.40 -2.75
N TYR A 52 8.47 11.79 -1.47
CA TYR A 52 9.47 12.64 -0.80
C TYR A 52 10.85 11.96 -0.70
N VAL A 53 10.89 10.68 -0.32
CA VAL A 53 12.15 9.92 -0.23
C VAL A 53 12.77 9.77 -1.62
N LEU A 54 11.99 9.44 -2.65
CA LEU A 54 12.48 9.38 -4.03
C LEU A 54 12.97 10.75 -4.52
N LEU A 55 12.26 11.82 -4.19
CA LEU A 55 12.67 13.19 -4.55
C LEU A 55 14.04 13.51 -3.97
N LEU A 56 14.27 13.21 -2.68
CA LEU A 56 15.60 13.39 -2.07
C LEU A 56 16.66 12.55 -2.77
N ALA A 57 16.34 11.29 -3.09
CA ALA A 57 17.27 10.37 -3.75
C ALA A 57 17.67 10.80 -5.16
N VAL A 58 16.80 11.51 -5.90
CA VAL A 58 17.09 11.96 -7.27
C VAL A 58 17.60 13.40 -7.35
N THR A 59 17.44 14.20 -6.31
CA THR A 59 17.85 15.62 -6.29
C THR A 59 19.17 15.87 -5.56
N HIS A 60 19.68 14.91 -4.79
CA HIS A 60 20.94 15.03 -4.05
C HIS A 60 21.96 14.01 -4.54
N ASP A 61 23.24 14.36 -4.44
CA ASP A 61 24.31 13.41 -4.65
C ASP A 61 24.28 12.32 -3.58
N VAL A 62 24.65 11.10 -3.97
CA VAL A 62 24.60 9.91 -3.10
C VAL A 62 25.41 10.12 -1.82
N ALA A 63 26.50 10.88 -1.88
CA ALA A 63 27.34 11.22 -0.74
C ALA A 63 26.63 12.09 0.30
N ASP A 64 25.67 12.91 -0.12
CA ASP A 64 24.97 13.88 0.73
C ASP A 64 23.67 13.31 1.31
N ILE A 65 23.15 12.21 0.73
CA ILE A 65 21.92 11.53 1.19
C ILE A 65 21.91 11.28 2.72
N PRO A 66 23.00 10.82 3.37
CA PRO A 66 23.02 10.60 4.81
C PRO A 66 22.75 11.87 5.64
N GLU A 67 23.08 13.04 5.11
CA GLU A 67 22.86 14.34 5.78
C GLU A 67 21.43 14.87 5.55
N THR A 68 20.72 14.34 4.54
CA THR A 68 19.31 14.66 4.31
C THR A 68 18.38 13.88 5.24
N PRO A 69 17.08 14.25 5.32
CA PRO A 69 16.08 13.44 6.02
C PRO A 69 15.81 12.05 5.41
N HIS A 70 16.40 11.71 4.25
CA HIS A 70 16.13 10.47 3.51
C HIS A 70 16.26 9.19 4.36
N PRO A 71 17.31 8.96 5.17
CA PRO A 71 17.43 7.71 5.94
C PRO A 71 16.36 7.57 7.02
N ARG A 72 15.94 8.70 7.62
CA ARG A 72 14.91 8.71 8.66
C ARG A 72 13.53 8.48 8.07
N VAL A 73 13.16 9.25 7.05
CA VAL A 73 11.84 9.15 6.42
C VAL A 73 11.73 7.86 5.61
N GLY A 74 12.80 7.43 4.95
CA GLY A 74 12.88 6.17 4.23
C GLY A 74 12.60 4.96 5.11
N ARG A 75 13.12 4.92 6.34
CA ARG A 75 12.75 3.86 7.31
C ARG A 75 11.28 3.85 7.66
N VAL A 76 10.69 5.02 7.94
CA VAL A 76 9.26 5.11 8.28
C VAL A 76 8.40 4.70 7.09
N ALA A 77 8.72 5.21 5.90
CA ALA A 77 8.04 4.89 4.65
C ALA A 77 8.12 3.38 4.36
N ALA A 78 9.30 2.77 4.49
CA ALA A 78 9.49 1.34 4.28
C ALA A 78 8.67 0.49 5.27
N THR A 79 8.66 0.85 6.56
CA THR A 79 7.87 0.13 7.56
C THR A 79 6.36 0.23 7.28
N LEU A 80 5.84 1.44 7.04
CA LEU A 80 4.42 1.63 6.73
C LEU A 80 4.03 0.90 5.44
N TRP A 81 4.91 0.94 4.44
CA TRP A 81 4.70 0.24 3.18
C TRP A 81 4.66 -1.28 3.37
N LEU A 82 5.58 -1.86 4.15
CA LEU A 82 5.60 -3.30 4.44
C LEU A 82 4.34 -3.74 5.19
N VAL A 83 3.90 -2.96 6.19
CA VAL A 83 2.65 -3.24 6.93
C VAL A 83 1.44 -3.17 5.99
N SER A 84 1.36 -2.12 5.17
CA SER A 84 0.31 -1.99 4.15
C SER A 84 0.33 -3.19 3.20
N PHE A 85 1.49 -3.56 2.66
CA PHE A 85 1.65 -4.70 1.76
C PHE A 85 1.16 -6.00 2.39
N ALA A 86 1.56 -6.30 3.63
CA ALA A 86 1.10 -7.48 4.36
C ALA A 86 -0.42 -7.50 4.54
N LEU A 87 -1.05 -6.37 4.89
CA LEU A 87 -2.50 -6.26 4.97
C LEU A 87 -3.17 -6.50 3.62
N GLY A 88 -2.56 -6.02 2.52
CA GLY A 88 -3.03 -6.27 1.16
C GLY A 88 -3.02 -7.77 0.81
N LEU A 89 -1.98 -8.50 1.23
CA LEU A 89 -1.93 -9.96 1.08
C LEU A 89 -3.05 -10.65 1.86
N VAL A 90 -3.36 -10.19 3.07
CA VAL A 90 -4.47 -10.73 3.87
C VAL A 90 -5.81 -10.47 3.19
N VAL A 91 -6.05 -9.26 2.69
CA VAL A 91 -7.25 -8.91 1.92
C VAL A 91 -7.37 -9.78 0.67
N TYR A 92 -6.26 -9.98 -0.06
CA TYR A 92 -6.23 -10.86 -1.23
C TYR A 92 -6.57 -12.31 -0.86
N ALA A 93 -5.95 -12.85 0.19
CA ALA A 93 -6.21 -14.21 0.65
C ALA A 93 -7.68 -14.39 1.05
N LEU A 94 -8.26 -13.42 1.75
CA LEU A 94 -9.68 -13.42 2.11
C LEU A 94 -10.60 -13.40 0.88
N LEU A 95 -10.24 -12.70 -0.19
CA LEU A 95 -11.08 -12.59 -1.39
C LEU A 95 -11.00 -13.77 -2.35
N TYR A 96 -9.84 -14.43 -2.43
CA TYR A 96 -9.55 -15.36 -3.53
C TYR A 96 -9.04 -16.73 -3.10
N VAL A 97 -8.65 -16.90 -1.84
CA VAL A 97 -8.05 -18.15 -1.34
C VAL A 97 -8.92 -18.81 -0.28
N VAL A 98 -9.47 -18.02 0.64
CA VAL A 98 -10.27 -18.50 1.77
C VAL A 98 -11.76 -18.61 1.42
N TYR A 99 -12.28 -17.64 0.67
CA TYR A 99 -13.66 -17.58 0.20
C TYR A 99 -13.67 -17.49 -1.32
#